data_AF-A0A3P7JU47-F1
#
_entry.id   AF-A0A3P7JU47-F1
#
_cell.length_a   1.000
_cell.length_b   1.000
_cell.length_c   1.000
_cell.angle_alpha   90.00
_cell.angle_beta   90.00
_cell.angle_gamma   90.00
#
_symmetry.space_group_name_H-M   'P 1'
#
loop_
_entity.id
_entity.type
_entity.pdbx_description
1 polymer ?
#
loop_
_entity_poly.entity_id
_entity_poly.type
_entity_poly.pdbx_seq_one_letter_code
_entity_poly.pdbx_strand_id
1 'polypeptide(L)'
;MKYFPSSSPAKLADLKSTVDLLTSITFFRMKVLELASPPRASNVVSECAKACMQATYQLMFETCCEDGGQSTDSVNFWFDFLDYMMRVIEDDKKIYTPVLNQFPQELSVGNLSAATLWQLYKTDLQMVLEEHSQTKKCPTPEYMNLYFKVKGFYFKYVADLPQYKASIPEFPTWFIPFVMDWLNENDEHSMDILRNAYNRDKSDNFPQTSEHTKFSNSVVDVFTQLNEALKLLKQMDCPNPEVYTDMMKRFSKTLNKVLLAYADMVQKDFSKFVNDEKLACILMNNVQQLRVQLEKIYENMGGVSLDPIANTVLNNLQKKLNAVLNKLSGLFVESLVPNIHVQMNKLGVILNKIKGPQLPKNQLAAEVDSVLEPLMELLEDKLQDYASQCEKTVLKYLLK
;
A
#
# COMPACT_ATOMS: atom_id res chain seq x y z
N MET A 1 41.14 -11.37 -1.17
CA MET A 1 41.40 -11.58 -2.62
C MET A 1 42.82 -11.22 -3.09
N LYS A 2 43.55 -10.30 -2.42
CA LYS A 2 44.88 -9.81 -2.85
C LYS A 2 45.96 -10.90 -3.06
N TYR A 3 46.00 -11.93 -2.22
CA TYR A 3 47.04 -12.96 -2.25
C TYR A 3 46.65 -14.25 -2.98
N PHE A 4 45.34 -14.53 -3.03
CA PHE A 4 44.77 -15.73 -3.65
C PHE A 4 43.59 -15.33 -4.55
N PRO A 5 43.85 -14.80 -5.75
CA PRO A 5 42.79 -14.31 -6.64
C PRO A 5 41.94 -15.46 -7.17
N SER A 6 40.63 -15.25 -7.26
CA SER A 6 39.65 -16.23 -7.76
C SER A 6 39.92 -16.66 -9.21
N SER A 7 40.60 -15.81 -9.98
CA SER A 7 40.98 -16.05 -11.38
C SER A 7 42.14 -17.04 -11.57
N SER A 8 42.88 -17.40 -10.51
CA SER A 8 44.06 -18.28 -10.64
C SER A 8 43.85 -19.61 -9.91
N PRO A 9 43.58 -20.71 -10.64
CA PRO A 9 43.40 -22.03 -10.03
C PRO A 9 44.62 -22.51 -9.23
N ALA A 10 45.83 -22.20 -9.70
CA ALA A 10 47.06 -22.51 -8.98
C ALA A 10 47.12 -21.80 -7.62
N LYS A 11 46.74 -20.52 -7.55
CA LYS A 11 46.67 -19.78 -6.29
C LYS A 11 45.57 -20.28 -5.37
N LEU A 12 44.45 -20.75 -5.91
CA LEU A 12 43.40 -21.39 -5.10
C LEU A 12 43.88 -22.73 -4.51
N ALA A 13 44.71 -23.49 -5.25
CA ALA A 13 45.37 -24.69 -4.73
C ALA A 13 46.39 -24.35 -3.64
N ASP A 14 47.16 -23.27 -3.80
CA ASP A 14 48.05 -22.75 -2.75
C ASP A 14 47.26 -22.38 -1.48
N LEU A 15 46.12 -21.71 -1.62
CA LEU A 15 45.23 -21.36 -0.50
C LEU A 15 44.75 -22.62 0.23
N LYS A 16 44.29 -23.63 -0.51
CA LYS A 16 43.87 -24.91 0.06
C LYS A 16 44.99 -25.56 0.86
N SER A 17 46.17 -25.67 0.25
CA SER A 17 47.35 -26.27 0.86
C SER A 17 47.81 -25.52 2.11
N THR A 18 47.66 -24.19 2.12
CA THR A 18 47.98 -23.34 3.28
C THR A 18 47.07 -23.67 4.47
N VAL A 19 45.76 -23.86 4.22
CA VAL A 19 44.81 -24.24 5.28
C VAL A 19 45.00 -25.69 5.74
N ASP A 20 45.37 -26.60 4.83
CA ASP A 20 45.71 -27.98 5.18
C ASP A 20 46.95 -28.04 6.10
N LEU A 21 47.96 -27.22 5.82
CA LEU A 21 49.14 -27.07 6.67
C LEU A 21 48.77 -26.51 8.06
N LEU A 22 47.94 -25.46 8.12
CA LEU A 22 47.47 -24.89 9.39
C LEU A 22 46.71 -25.92 10.23
N THR A 23 45.88 -26.74 9.59
CA THR A 23 45.13 -27.82 10.24
C THR A 23 46.08 -28.88 10.79
N SER A 24 47.12 -29.25 10.02
CA SER A 24 48.16 -30.20 10.44
C SER A 24 48.97 -29.67 11.63
N ILE A 25 49.34 -28.39 11.64
CA ILE A 25 50.02 -27.74 12.77
C ILE A 25 49.12 -27.76 14.01
N THR A 26 47.85 -27.41 13.86
CA THR A 26 46.88 -27.44 14.97
C THR A 26 46.75 -28.84 15.56
N PHE A 27 46.68 -29.86 14.70
CA PHE A 27 46.61 -31.26 15.11
C PHE A 27 47.88 -31.72 15.83
N PHE A 28 49.07 -31.34 15.33
CA PHE A 28 50.34 -31.64 15.98
C PHE A 28 50.40 -31.05 17.39
N ARG A 29 50.00 -29.79 17.57
CA ARG A 29 49.96 -29.15 18.90
C ARG A 29 49.01 -29.86 19.86
N MET A 30 47.91 -30.39 19.36
CA MET A 30 46.93 -31.12 20.17
C MET A 30 47.42 -32.53 20.55
N LYS A 31 48.02 -33.26 19.62
CA LYS A 31 48.35 -34.69 19.79
C LYS A 31 49.77 -34.96 20.23
N VAL A 32 50.73 -34.11 19.86
CA VAL A 32 52.16 -34.33 20.14
C VAL A 32 52.65 -33.44 21.28
N LEU A 33 52.23 -32.17 21.31
CA LEU A 33 52.60 -31.26 22.40
C LEU A 33 51.63 -31.32 23.59
N GLU A 34 50.59 -32.17 23.52
CA GLU A 34 49.58 -32.38 24.55
C GLU A 34 48.98 -31.08 25.13
N LEU A 35 48.86 -30.03 24.30
CA LEU A 35 48.21 -28.81 24.74
C LEU A 35 46.75 -29.11 25.09
N ALA A 36 46.32 -28.72 26.29
CA ALA A 36 44.99 -29.04 26.81
C ALA A 36 43.83 -28.46 25.96
N SER A 37 44.05 -27.34 25.26
CA SER A 37 43.05 -26.72 24.38
C SER A 37 43.68 -25.77 23.35
N PRO A 38 44.30 -26.29 22.28
CA PRO A 38 44.76 -25.43 21.18
C PRO A 38 43.54 -24.83 20.45
N PRO A 39 43.67 -23.62 19.87
CA PRO A 39 42.59 -22.99 19.11
C PRO A 39 42.19 -23.88 17.94
N ARG A 40 40.88 -24.09 17.74
CA ARG A 40 40.37 -24.89 16.63
C ARG A 40 40.73 -24.23 15.30
N ALA A 41 41.26 -25.02 14.36
CA ALA A 41 41.67 -24.53 13.05
C ALA A 41 40.50 -23.87 12.29
N SER A 42 39.29 -24.43 12.38
CA SER A 42 38.06 -23.85 11.82
C SER A 42 37.80 -22.43 12.30
N ASN A 43 37.90 -22.19 13.61
CA ASN A 43 37.72 -20.85 14.20
C ASN A 43 38.80 -19.88 13.71
N VAL A 44 40.06 -20.30 13.66
CA VAL A 44 41.16 -19.45 13.17
C VAL A 44 40.95 -19.07 11.72
N VAL A 45 40.61 -20.03 10.85
CA VAL A 45 40.32 -19.78 9.43
C VAL A 45 39.11 -18.88 9.27
N SER A 46 38.05 -19.09 10.06
CA SER A 46 36.85 -18.24 10.08
C SER A 46 37.19 -16.78 10.41
N GLU A 47 37.96 -16.53 11.48
CA GLU A 47 38.36 -15.18 11.85
C GLU A 47 39.27 -14.52 10.79
N CYS A 48 40.20 -15.28 10.20
CA CYS A 48 41.02 -14.77 9.09
C CYS A 48 40.17 -14.43 7.86
N ALA A 49 39.20 -15.26 7.51
CA ALA A 49 38.28 -15.00 6.40
C ALA A 49 37.43 -13.75 6.67
N LYS A 50 36.89 -13.62 7.89
CA LYS A 50 36.13 -12.44 8.33
C LYS A 50 36.95 -11.16 8.26
N ALA A 51 38.21 -11.19 8.73
CA ALA A 51 39.11 -10.04 8.63
C ALA A 51 39.38 -9.66 7.15
N CYS A 52 39.54 -10.65 6.27
CA CYS A 52 39.66 -10.40 4.82
C CYS A 52 38.39 -9.76 4.25
N MET A 53 37.21 -10.20 4.67
CA MET A 53 35.92 -9.64 4.22
C MET A 53 35.75 -8.19 4.68
N GLN A 54 36.12 -7.88 5.93
CA GLN A 54 36.11 -6.51 6.46
C GLN A 54 37.04 -5.59 5.65
N ALA A 55 38.27 -6.04 5.37
CA ALA A 55 39.20 -5.28 4.53
C ALA A 55 38.69 -5.14 3.08
N THR A 56 38.00 -6.16 2.55
CA THR A 56 37.40 -6.11 1.21
C THR A 56 36.27 -5.09 1.15
N TYR A 57 35.42 -5.04 2.19
CA TYR A 57 34.37 -4.03 2.31
C TYR A 57 34.94 -2.61 2.29
N GLN A 58 35.95 -2.34 3.13
CA GLN A 58 36.61 -1.03 3.19
C GLN A 58 37.22 -0.63 1.84
N LEU A 59 37.96 -1.53 1.19
CA LEU A 59 38.55 -1.25 -0.12
C LEU A 59 37.51 -0.96 -1.19
N MET A 60 36.44 -1.78 -1.25
CA MET A 60 35.35 -1.55 -2.21
C MET A 60 34.67 -0.21 -1.95
N PHE A 61 34.43 0.09 -0.68
CA PHE A 61 33.80 1.33 -0.27
C PHE A 61 34.64 2.55 -0.65
N GLU A 62 35.94 2.54 -0.35
CA GLU A 62 36.89 3.60 -0.72
C GLU A 62 36.94 3.79 -2.24
N THR A 63 37.04 2.70 -3.00
CA THR A 63 37.06 2.76 -4.47
C THR A 63 35.77 3.36 -5.02
N CYS A 64 34.60 2.94 -4.50
CA CYS A 64 33.32 3.52 -4.91
C CYS A 64 33.19 4.99 -4.49
N CYS A 65 33.85 5.40 -3.40
CA CYS A 65 33.87 6.80 -2.97
C CYS A 65 34.70 7.67 -3.92
N GLU A 66 35.79 7.15 -4.48
CA GLU A 66 36.62 7.87 -5.46
C GLU A 66 35.89 8.10 -6.80
N ASP A 67 35.00 7.20 -7.20
CA ASP A 67 34.25 7.24 -8.47
C ASP A 67 32.94 8.07 -8.42
N GLY A 68 32.59 8.67 -7.29
CA GLY A 68 31.34 9.44 -7.17
C GLY A 68 30.83 9.74 -5.77
N GLY A 69 31.45 9.15 -4.73
CA GLY A 69 31.26 9.53 -3.33
C GLY A 69 29.89 9.26 -2.73
N GLN A 70 29.84 9.24 -1.39
CA GLN A 70 28.59 9.48 -0.68
C GLN A 70 28.16 10.94 -0.91
N SER A 71 26.87 11.15 -1.17
CA SER A 71 26.28 12.48 -1.36
C SER A 71 25.09 12.65 -0.42
N THR A 72 24.97 13.83 0.20
CA THR A 72 23.74 14.16 0.95
C THR A 72 22.53 14.33 0.04
N ASP A 73 22.76 14.42 -1.28
CA ASP A 73 21.76 14.74 -2.27
C ASP A 73 21.38 13.53 -3.12
N SER A 74 22.00 12.35 -2.93
CA SER A 74 21.56 11.10 -3.57
C SER A 74 21.92 9.86 -2.75
N VAL A 75 21.07 8.83 -2.84
CA VAL A 75 21.32 7.52 -2.22
C VAL A 75 21.80 6.45 -3.23
N ASN A 76 22.09 6.84 -4.47
CA ASN A 76 22.49 5.92 -5.54
C ASN A 76 23.77 5.15 -5.22
N PHE A 77 24.73 5.78 -4.54
CA PHE A 77 25.93 5.10 -4.04
C PHE A 77 25.56 3.83 -3.26
N TRP A 78 24.62 3.91 -2.31
CA TRP A 78 24.20 2.78 -1.48
C TRP A 78 23.44 1.71 -2.26
N PHE A 79 22.72 2.13 -3.30
CA PHE A 79 22.02 1.23 -4.21
C PHE A 79 23.01 0.41 -5.05
N ASP A 80 23.99 1.07 -5.65
CA ASP A 80 24.99 0.44 -6.52
C ASP A 80 26.01 -0.37 -5.70
N PHE A 81 26.35 0.09 -4.49
CA PHE A 81 27.27 -0.60 -3.60
C PHE A 81 26.81 -2.03 -3.24
N LEU A 82 25.49 -2.25 -3.16
CA LEU A 82 24.93 -3.59 -2.99
C LEU A 82 25.31 -4.54 -4.14
N ASP A 83 25.42 -4.05 -5.39
CA ASP A 83 25.82 -4.90 -6.52
C ASP A 83 27.26 -5.40 -6.38
N TYR A 84 28.17 -4.58 -5.86
CA TYR A 84 29.54 -4.99 -5.55
C TYR A 84 29.58 -6.04 -4.42
N MET A 85 28.84 -5.81 -3.34
CA MET A 85 28.72 -6.79 -2.26
C MET A 85 28.16 -8.12 -2.76
N MET A 86 27.12 -8.09 -3.60
CA MET A 86 26.54 -9.29 -4.19
C MET A 86 27.56 -10.08 -5.01
N ARG A 87 28.41 -9.41 -5.81
CA ARG A 87 29.48 -10.08 -6.56
C ARG A 87 30.48 -10.77 -5.64
N VAL A 88 30.92 -10.09 -4.58
CA VAL A 88 31.85 -10.69 -3.60
C VAL A 88 31.25 -11.92 -2.91
N ILE A 89 30.00 -11.83 -2.47
CA ILE A 89 29.31 -12.96 -1.81
C ILE A 89 29.17 -14.14 -2.77
N GLU A 90 28.86 -13.89 -4.04
CA GLU A 90 28.74 -14.94 -5.05
C GLU A 90 30.09 -15.62 -5.33
N ASP A 91 31.19 -14.87 -5.40
CA ASP A 91 32.54 -15.41 -5.52
C ASP A 91 32.93 -16.24 -4.28
N ASP A 92 32.67 -15.72 -3.07
CA ASP A 92 32.93 -16.42 -1.81
C ASP A 92 32.13 -17.72 -1.70
N LYS A 93 30.89 -17.73 -2.18
CA LYS A 93 30.02 -18.89 -2.19
C LYS A 93 30.42 -19.92 -3.24
N LYS A 94 30.72 -19.50 -4.48
CA LYS A 94 30.94 -20.41 -5.61
C LYS A 94 32.39 -20.86 -5.77
N ILE A 95 33.35 -20.03 -5.36
CA ILE A 95 34.77 -20.25 -5.62
C ILE A 95 35.48 -20.61 -4.31
N TYR A 96 35.40 -19.74 -3.29
CA TYR A 96 36.18 -19.93 -2.08
C TYR A 96 35.60 -20.97 -1.12
N THR A 97 34.27 -21.15 -1.07
CA THR A 97 33.64 -22.18 -0.23
C THR A 97 34.06 -23.60 -0.64
N PRO A 98 34.07 -23.99 -1.94
CA PRO A 98 34.59 -25.30 -2.34
C PRO A 98 36.10 -25.50 -2.08
N VAL A 99 36.90 -24.43 -2.16
CA VAL A 99 38.34 -24.48 -1.91
C VAL A 99 38.63 -24.71 -0.42
N LEU A 100 37.92 -24.01 0.46
CA LEU A 100 38.04 -24.07 1.93
C LEU A 100 37.05 -25.07 2.55
N ASN A 101 37.02 -26.30 2.01
CA ASN A 101 36.08 -27.35 2.41
C ASN A 101 36.56 -28.27 3.54
N GLN A 102 37.60 -27.89 4.29
CA GLN A 102 38.14 -28.69 5.40
C GLN A 102 37.15 -28.81 6.58
N PHE A 103 36.23 -27.85 6.73
CA PHE A 103 35.29 -27.78 7.86
C PHE A 103 33.84 -27.53 7.39
N PRO A 104 33.24 -28.38 6.55
CA PRO A 104 31.98 -28.07 5.86
C PRO A 104 30.77 -27.92 6.80
N GLN A 105 30.84 -28.47 8.01
CA GLN A 105 29.80 -28.33 9.04
C GLN A 105 29.98 -27.07 9.90
N GLU A 106 31.18 -26.50 9.94
CA GLU A 106 31.53 -25.38 10.85
C GLU A 106 31.77 -24.07 10.08
N LEU A 107 32.21 -24.14 8.83
CA LEU A 107 32.58 -22.98 8.02
C LEU A 107 31.97 -23.07 6.62
N SER A 108 31.14 -22.09 6.30
CA SER A 108 30.74 -21.76 4.93
C SER A 108 31.20 -20.35 4.64
N VAL A 109 32.20 -20.21 3.74
CA VAL A 109 32.80 -18.91 3.41
C VAL A 109 31.75 -17.96 2.83
N GLY A 110 30.86 -18.47 1.97
CA GLY A 110 29.76 -17.67 1.42
C GLY A 110 28.79 -17.15 2.48
N ASN A 111 28.42 -17.99 3.46
CA ASN A 111 27.53 -17.56 4.55
C ASN A 111 28.22 -16.56 5.48
N LEU A 112 29.50 -16.78 5.78
CA LEU A 112 30.32 -15.87 6.57
C LEU A 112 30.49 -14.52 5.88
N SER A 113 30.68 -14.54 4.55
CA SER A 113 30.75 -13.34 3.69
C SER A 113 29.45 -12.55 3.76
N ALA A 114 28.32 -13.19 3.51
CA ALA A 114 27.01 -12.55 3.60
C ALA A 114 26.75 -11.95 4.99
N ALA A 115 27.04 -12.69 6.06
CA ALA A 115 26.88 -12.21 7.43
C ALA A 115 27.76 -10.98 7.74
N THR A 116 29.03 -11.03 7.33
CA THR A 116 30.02 -9.99 7.64
C THR A 116 29.77 -8.72 6.85
N LEU A 117 29.56 -8.85 5.54
CA LEU A 117 29.33 -7.71 4.66
C LEU A 117 27.98 -7.03 4.99
N TRP A 118 26.92 -7.80 5.26
CA TRP A 118 25.64 -7.23 5.70
C TRP A 118 25.78 -6.46 7.01
N GLN A 119 26.56 -6.95 7.98
CA GLN A 119 26.75 -6.26 9.27
C GLN A 119 27.44 -4.90 9.09
N LEU A 120 28.44 -4.80 8.22
CA LEU A 120 29.09 -3.52 7.92
C LEU A 120 28.15 -2.58 7.17
N TYR A 121 27.53 -3.08 6.09
CA TYR A 121 26.60 -2.31 5.27
C TYR A 121 25.43 -1.77 6.07
N LYS A 122 24.82 -2.59 6.94
CA LYS A 122 23.66 -2.15 7.70
C LYS A 122 24.01 -1.04 8.69
N THR A 123 25.19 -1.09 9.30
CA THR A 123 25.65 -0.06 10.23
C THR A 123 25.83 1.26 9.51
N ASP A 124 26.53 1.25 8.38
CA ASP A 124 26.77 2.49 7.64
C ASP A 124 25.49 3.04 7.01
N LEU A 125 24.67 2.17 6.39
CA LEU A 125 23.41 2.58 5.78
C LEU A 125 22.45 3.18 6.82
N GLN A 126 22.34 2.57 8.01
CA GLN A 126 21.49 3.10 9.07
C GLN A 126 21.91 4.52 9.45
N MET A 127 23.21 4.76 9.67
CA MET A 127 23.73 6.08 10.02
C MET A 127 23.43 7.12 8.93
N VAL A 128 23.62 6.76 7.66
CA VAL A 128 23.34 7.68 6.56
C VAL A 128 21.83 7.95 6.41
N LEU A 129 20.98 6.95 6.54
CA LEU A 129 19.52 7.15 6.50
C LEU A 129 19.02 8.01 7.66
N GLU A 130 19.63 7.90 8.84
CA GLU A 130 19.35 8.79 9.97
C GLU A 130 19.69 10.26 9.63
N GLU A 131 20.83 10.53 8.99
CA GLU A 131 21.20 11.87 8.52
C GLU A 131 20.26 12.39 7.42
N HIS A 132 19.98 11.55 6.41
CA HIS A 132 19.07 11.88 5.32
C HIS A 132 17.65 12.18 5.80
N SER A 133 17.21 11.53 6.89
CA SER A 133 15.89 11.78 7.47
C SER A 133 15.72 13.21 8.04
N GLN A 134 16.83 13.86 8.38
CA GLN A 134 16.85 15.23 8.91
C GLN A 134 16.89 16.28 7.80
N THR A 135 17.62 16.01 6.72
CA THR A 135 17.88 16.98 5.64
C THR A 135 16.90 16.85 4.47
N LYS A 136 16.43 15.63 4.18
CA LYS A 136 15.40 15.30 3.17
C LYS A 136 15.63 15.92 1.78
N LYS A 137 16.88 15.89 1.30
CA LYS A 137 17.25 16.53 0.03
C LYS A 137 16.98 15.67 -1.21
N CYS A 138 16.99 14.35 -1.07
CA CYS A 138 16.73 13.43 -2.18
C CYS A 138 15.23 13.25 -2.42
N PRO A 139 14.82 12.99 -3.68
CA PRO A 139 13.43 12.69 -3.99
C PRO A 139 13.01 11.34 -3.40
N THR A 140 11.80 11.27 -2.89
CA THR A 140 11.25 10.08 -2.22
C THR A 140 11.34 8.77 -3.03
N PRO A 141 11.12 8.77 -4.37
CA PRO A 141 11.31 7.56 -5.18
C PRO A 141 12.71 6.92 -5.10
N GLU A 142 13.79 7.69 -4.88
CA GLU A 142 15.13 7.12 -4.72
C GLU A 142 15.23 6.26 -3.46
N TYR A 143 14.70 6.73 -2.34
CA TYR A 143 14.65 5.96 -1.08
C TYR A 143 13.79 4.71 -1.23
N MET A 144 12.66 4.80 -1.95
CA MET A 144 11.79 3.64 -2.19
C MET A 144 12.51 2.58 -3.03
N ASN A 145 13.24 2.99 -4.07
CA ASN A 145 14.05 2.08 -4.88
C ASN A 145 15.17 1.41 -4.06
N LEU A 146 15.84 2.18 -3.20
CA LEU A 146 16.84 1.63 -2.27
C LEU A 146 16.23 0.63 -1.30
N TYR A 147 15.05 0.91 -0.73
CA TYR A 147 14.32 -0.03 0.12
C TYR A 147 14.10 -1.38 -0.59
N PHE A 148 13.63 -1.36 -1.84
CA PHE A 148 13.41 -2.59 -2.60
C PHE A 148 14.70 -3.37 -2.87
N LYS A 149 15.80 -2.65 -3.15
CA LYS A 149 17.12 -3.27 -3.36
C LYS A 149 17.66 -3.91 -2.08
N VAL A 150 17.57 -3.20 -0.94
CA VAL A 150 17.97 -3.72 0.38
C VAL A 150 17.13 -4.94 0.76
N LYS A 151 15.81 -4.88 0.57
CA LYS A 151 14.91 -6.03 0.79
C LYS A 151 15.34 -7.24 -0.05
N GLY A 152 15.56 -7.04 -1.34
CA GLY A 152 16.00 -8.10 -2.25
C GLY A 152 17.33 -8.73 -1.83
N PHE A 153 18.29 -7.91 -1.43
CA PHE A 153 19.57 -8.37 -0.89
C PHE A 153 19.39 -9.19 0.39
N TYR A 154 18.62 -8.68 1.35
CA TYR A 154 18.39 -9.32 2.64
C TYR A 154 17.80 -10.73 2.47
N PHE A 155 16.71 -10.86 1.70
CA PHE A 155 16.08 -12.15 1.49
C PHE A 155 16.92 -13.12 0.66
N LYS A 156 17.76 -12.62 -0.25
CA LYS A 156 18.60 -13.48 -1.08
C LYS A 156 19.79 -14.06 -0.32
N TYR A 157 20.42 -13.30 0.58
CA TYR A 157 21.69 -13.70 1.20
C TYR A 157 21.69 -13.77 2.72
N VAL A 158 20.76 -13.08 3.40
CA VAL A 158 20.83 -12.83 4.84
C VAL A 158 19.76 -13.61 5.61
N ALA A 159 18.53 -13.63 5.11
CA ALA A 159 17.36 -14.16 5.84
C ALA A 159 17.52 -15.61 6.32
N ASP A 160 18.18 -16.48 5.55
CA ASP A 160 18.36 -17.89 5.90
C ASP A 160 19.55 -18.18 6.82
N LEU A 161 20.38 -17.17 7.13
CA LEU A 161 21.53 -17.38 8.01
C LEU A 161 21.08 -17.66 9.45
N PRO A 162 21.81 -18.51 10.21
CA PRO A 162 21.38 -18.94 11.55
C PRO A 162 21.03 -17.80 12.52
N GLN A 163 21.76 -16.69 12.44
CA GLN A 163 21.55 -15.52 13.30
C GLN A 163 20.32 -14.67 12.92
N TYR A 164 19.74 -14.86 11.73
CA TYR A 164 18.61 -14.05 11.22
C TYR A 164 17.33 -14.83 10.95
N LYS A 165 17.40 -16.16 10.77
CA LYS A 165 16.29 -17.02 10.33
C LYS A 165 14.99 -16.92 11.14
N ALA A 166 15.09 -16.54 12.41
CA ALA A 166 13.94 -16.34 13.30
C ALA A 166 13.81 -14.91 13.83
N SER A 167 14.61 -13.98 13.29
CA SER A 167 14.60 -12.57 13.70
C SER A 167 13.68 -11.73 12.81
N ILE A 168 13.08 -10.70 13.39
CA ILE A 168 12.38 -9.68 12.61
C ILE A 168 13.44 -8.77 11.96
N PRO A 169 13.43 -8.57 10.64
CA PRO A 169 14.42 -7.71 9.99
C PRO A 169 14.33 -6.27 10.49
N GLU A 170 15.47 -5.70 10.85
CA GLU A 170 15.59 -4.32 11.34
C GLU A 170 15.46 -3.29 10.21
N PHE A 171 15.92 -3.62 9.00
CA PHE A 171 16.06 -2.65 7.92
C PHE A 171 14.81 -1.82 7.58
N PRO A 172 13.56 -2.34 7.66
CA PRO A 172 12.39 -1.53 7.35
C PRO A 172 12.23 -0.31 8.26
N THR A 173 12.74 -0.36 9.49
CA THR A 173 12.60 0.76 10.44
C THR A 173 13.41 1.98 10.00
N TRP A 174 14.56 1.78 9.34
CA TRP A 174 15.40 2.86 8.83
C TRP A 174 14.71 3.66 7.71
N PHE A 175 13.77 3.02 7.01
CA PHE A 175 13.05 3.65 5.90
C PHE A 175 11.73 4.32 6.31
N ILE A 176 11.31 4.22 7.58
CA ILE A 176 10.03 4.78 8.06
C ILE A 176 9.88 6.27 7.66
N PRO A 177 10.86 7.17 7.90
CA PRO A 177 10.68 8.58 7.58
C PRO A 177 10.34 8.82 6.10
N PHE A 178 11.03 8.12 5.19
CA PHE A 178 10.86 8.29 3.75
C PHE A 178 9.56 7.68 3.24
N VAL A 179 9.13 6.54 3.80
CA VAL A 179 7.82 5.95 3.48
C VAL A 179 6.70 6.86 3.97
N MET A 180 6.86 7.51 5.12
CA MET A 180 5.88 8.48 5.63
C MET A 180 5.86 9.75 4.79
N ASP A 181 7.00 10.22 4.30
CA ASP A 181 7.07 11.34 3.34
C ASP A 181 6.41 10.97 2.01
N TRP A 182 6.64 9.76 1.51
CA TRP A 182 5.96 9.24 0.31
C TRP A 182 4.44 9.24 0.50
N LEU A 183 3.95 8.81 1.67
CA LEU A 183 2.52 8.84 2.00
C LEU A 183 1.98 10.27 2.08
N ASN A 184 2.77 11.25 2.54
CA ASN A 184 2.39 12.65 2.54
C ASN A 184 2.30 13.22 1.12
N GLU A 185 3.28 12.94 0.26
CA GLU A 185 3.25 13.31 -1.16
C GLU A 185 2.05 12.66 -1.87
N ASN A 186 1.79 11.39 -1.58
CA ASN A 186 0.65 10.66 -2.11
C ASN A 186 -0.69 11.27 -1.65
N ASP A 187 -0.80 11.80 -0.42
CA ASP A 187 -2.01 12.50 0.02
C ASP A 187 -2.29 13.73 -0.85
N GLU A 188 -1.29 14.56 -1.10
CA GLU A 188 -1.45 15.77 -1.90
C GLU A 188 -1.73 15.42 -3.37
N HIS A 189 -1.01 14.45 -3.92
CA HIS A 189 -1.27 13.95 -5.27
C HIS A 189 -2.70 13.38 -5.40
N SER A 190 -3.15 12.58 -4.43
CA SER A 190 -4.51 12.02 -4.43
C SER A 190 -5.59 13.11 -4.31
N MET A 191 -5.32 14.17 -3.54
CA MET A 191 -6.22 15.32 -3.43
C MET A 191 -6.30 16.13 -4.73
N ASP A 192 -5.19 16.28 -5.45
CA ASP A 192 -5.17 16.96 -6.75
C ASP A 192 -5.89 16.14 -7.82
N ILE A 193 -5.66 14.83 -7.88
CA ILE A 193 -6.41 13.91 -8.75
C ILE A 193 -7.91 14.02 -8.46
N LEU A 194 -8.30 13.99 -7.18
CA LEU A 194 -9.69 14.17 -6.77
C LEU A 194 -10.29 15.48 -7.30
N ARG A 195 -9.64 16.61 -7.03
CA ARG A 195 -10.15 17.92 -7.43
C ARG A 195 -10.27 18.04 -8.94
N ASN A 196 -9.26 17.56 -9.67
CA ASN A 196 -9.23 17.61 -11.13
C ASN A 196 -10.30 16.69 -11.73
N ALA A 197 -10.41 15.46 -11.25
CA ALA A 197 -11.41 14.50 -11.70
C ALA A 197 -12.82 15.03 -11.46
N TYR A 198 -13.13 15.50 -10.24
CA TYR A 198 -14.45 16.01 -9.92
C TYR A 198 -14.82 17.26 -10.74
N ASN A 199 -13.90 18.23 -10.88
CA ASN A 199 -14.19 19.46 -11.62
C ASN A 199 -14.35 19.23 -13.12
N ARG A 200 -13.59 18.28 -13.70
CA ARG A 200 -13.76 17.85 -15.09
C ARG A 200 -15.10 17.14 -15.29
N ASP A 201 -15.40 16.19 -14.42
CA ASP A 201 -16.67 15.45 -14.48
C ASP A 201 -17.86 16.41 -14.34
N LYS A 202 -17.73 17.43 -13.47
CA LYS A 202 -18.70 18.51 -13.33
C LYS A 202 -18.86 19.36 -14.58
N SER A 203 -17.77 19.73 -15.29
CA SER A 203 -17.88 20.49 -16.55
C SER A 203 -18.57 19.70 -17.65
N ASP A 204 -18.47 18.37 -17.58
CA ASP A 204 -19.01 17.44 -18.57
C ASP A 204 -20.42 16.95 -18.20
N ASN A 205 -21.04 17.49 -17.14
CA ASN A 205 -22.33 17.07 -16.58
C ASN A 205 -22.36 15.62 -16.10
N PHE A 206 -21.32 15.20 -15.39
CA PHE A 206 -21.17 13.91 -14.72
C PHE A 206 -21.48 12.70 -15.61
N PRO A 207 -20.77 12.53 -16.75
CA PRO A 207 -21.00 11.42 -17.67
C PRO A 207 -20.78 10.06 -16.99
N GLN A 208 -21.66 9.12 -17.31
CA GLN A 208 -21.52 7.71 -16.95
C GLN A 208 -20.65 6.99 -17.98
N THR A 209 -19.83 6.04 -17.54
CA THR A 209 -18.93 5.28 -18.42
C THR A 209 -19.68 4.36 -19.39
N SER A 210 -20.87 3.88 -18.99
CA SER A 210 -21.72 3.01 -19.80
C SER A 210 -23.17 3.08 -19.32
N GLU A 211 -24.12 2.57 -20.10
CA GLU A 211 -25.53 2.44 -19.68
C GLU A 211 -25.73 1.56 -18.45
N HIS A 212 -24.79 0.66 -18.16
CA HIS A 212 -24.83 -0.21 -16.98
C HIS A 212 -24.16 0.43 -15.75
N THR A 213 -23.47 1.56 -15.92
CA THR A 213 -22.76 2.25 -14.85
C THR A 213 -23.62 3.40 -14.32
N LYS A 214 -24.05 3.30 -13.06
CA LYS A 214 -24.96 4.28 -12.45
C LYS A 214 -24.26 5.52 -11.85
N PHE A 215 -22.93 5.48 -11.75
CA PHE A 215 -22.07 6.55 -11.23
C PHE A 215 -21.19 7.13 -12.36
N SER A 216 -20.60 8.31 -12.12
CA SER A 216 -19.80 9.04 -13.11
C SER A 216 -18.30 8.77 -13.02
N ASN A 217 -17.56 9.25 -14.02
CA ASN A 217 -16.15 8.92 -14.24
C ASN A 217 -15.21 9.37 -13.11
N SER A 218 -15.51 10.46 -12.40
CA SER A 218 -14.63 10.95 -11.32
C SER A 218 -14.44 9.93 -10.19
N VAL A 219 -15.42 9.05 -9.95
CA VAL A 219 -15.28 7.97 -8.96
C VAL A 219 -14.22 6.96 -9.42
N VAL A 220 -14.21 6.63 -10.71
CA VAL A 220 -13.24 5.68 -11.29
C VAL A 220 -11.82 6.23 -11.17
N ASP A 221 -11.62 7.50 -11.51
CA ASP A 221 -10.31 8.15 -11.46
C ASP A 221 -9.74 8.17 -10.04
N VAL A 222 -10.55 8.57 -9.04
CA VAL A 222 -10.13 8.63 -7.64
C VAL A 222 -9.77 7.25 -7.11
N PHE A 223 -10.58 6.22 -7.39
CA PHE A 223 -10.27 4.87 -6.92
C PHE A 223 -9.13 4.21 -7.68
N THR A 224 -8.86 4.60 -8.93
CA THR A 224 -7.66 4.13 -9.65
C THR A 224 -6.41 4.59 -8.90
N GLN A 225 -6.31 5.89 -8.60
CA GLN A 225 -5.19 6.45 -7.83
C GLN A 225 -5.03 5.80 -6.44
N LEU A 226 -6.12 5.66 -5.68
CA LEU A 226 -6.06 5.07 -4.33
C LEU A 226 -5.66 3.58 -4.37
N ASN A 227 -6.10 2.82 -5.37
CA ASN A 227 -5.71 1.41 -5.52
C ASN A 227 -4.25 1.28 -5.97
N GLU A 228 -3.74 2.16 -6.83
CA GLU A 228 -2.33 2.18 -7.22
C GLU A 228 -1.42 2.46 -6.02
N ALA A 229 -1.80 3.43 -5.17
CA ALA A 229 -1.08 3.73 -3.93
C ALA A 229 -1.07 2.52 -2.98
N LEU A 230 -2.22 1.86 -2.76
CA LEU A 230 -2.29 0.65 -1.94
C LEU A 230 -1.44 -0.49 -2.54
N LYS A 231 -1.48 -0.65 -3.86
CA LYS A 231 -0.70 -1.68 -4.56
C LYS A 231 0.79 -1.49 -4.31
N LEU A 232 1.31 -0.26 -4.37
CA LEU A 232 2.71 0.03 -4.06
C LEU A 232 3.05 -0.37 -2.62
N LEU A 233 2.24 0.03 -1.64
CA LEU A 233 2.45 -0.31 -0.23
C LEU A 233 2.45 -1.82 0.01
N LYS A 234 1.59 -2.58 -0.68
CA LYS A 234 1.58 -4.05 -0.60
C LYS A 234 2.80 -4.67 -1.29
N GLN A 235 3.25 -4.12 -2.42
CA GLN A 235 4.45 -4.60 -3.11
C GLN A 235 5.73 -4.40 -2.30
N MET A 236 5.75 -3.43 -1.38
CA MET A 236 6.83 -3.30 -0.40
C MET A 236 7.05 -4.59 0.39
N ASP A 237 6.00 -5.40 0.62
CA ASP A 237 6.08 -6.70 1.31
C ASP A 237 6.93 -6.60 2.58
N CYS A 238 6.53 -5.66 3.44
CA CYS A 238 7.34 -5.23 4.56
C CYS A 238 7.45 -6.38 5.59
N PRO A 239 8.67 -6.88 5.86
CA PRO A 239 8.84 -8.03 6.73
C PRO A 239 8.73 -7.70 8.22
N ASN A 240 8.68 -6.41 8.57
CA ASN A 240 8.44 -5.95 9.92
C ASN A 240 6.94 -5.64 10.11
N PRO A 241 6.21 -6.43 10.92
CA PRO A 241 4.76 -6.29 11.06
C PRO A 241 4.34 -4.97 11.72
N GLU A 242 5.16 -4.41 12.60
CA GLU A 242 4.88 -3.11 13.24
C GLU A 242 4.96 -1.98 12.23
N VAL A 243 6.02 -1.97 11.41
CA VAL A 243 6.18 -0.98 10.33
C VAL A 243 5.05 -1.08 9.30
N TYR A 244 4.71 -2.31 8.89
CA TYR A 244 3.57 -2.53 7.98
C TYR A 244 2.25 -2.00 8.56
N THR A 245 2.02 -2.26 9.86
CA THR A 245 0.85 -1.77 10.58
C THR A 245 0.80 -0.24 10.60
N ASP A 246 1.93 0.42 10.86
CA ASP A 246 2.03 1.89 10.83
C ASP A 246 1.74 2.47 9.43
N MET A 247 2.23 1.83 8.37
CA MET A 247 1.94 2.20 6.98
C MET A 247 0.43 2.11 6.70
N MET A 248 -0.22 1.00 7.08
CA MET A 248 -1.66 0.83 6.87
C MET A 248 -2.49 1.82 7.70
N LYS A 249 -2.10 2.10 8.95
CA LYS A 249 -2.71 3.16 9.76
C LYS A 249 -2.61 4.51 9.07
N ARG A 250 -1.44 4.87 8.54
CA ARG A 250 -1.23 6.14 7.83
C ARG A 250 -2.04 6.22 6.54
N PHE A 251 -2.09 5.14 5.76
CA PHE A 251 -2.88 5.08 4.53
C PHE A 251 -4.40 5.15 4.79
N SER A 252 -4.89 4.60 5.91
CA SER A 252 -6.30 4.76 6.30
C SER A 252 -6.72 6.24 6.47
N LYS A 253 -5.79 7.09 6.91
CA LYS A 253 -6.02 8.54 7.02
C LYS A 253 -6.09 9.22 5.65
N THR A 254 -5.29 8.76 4.67
CA THR A 254 -5.36 9.19 3.27
C THR A 254 -6.76 8.92 2.70
N LEU A 255 -7.24 7.68 2.82
CA LEU A 255 -8.57 7.27 2.36
C LEU A 255 -9.66 8.14 3.00
N ASN A 256 -9.58 8.37 4.32
CA ASN A 256 -10.52 9.23 5.02
C ASN A 256 -10.48 10.69 4.53
N LYS A 257 -9.29 11.27 4.34
CA LYS A 257 -9.13 12.65 3.84
C LYS A 257 -9.74 12.80 2.44
N VAL A 258 -9.35 11.93 1.51
CA VAL A 258 -9.75 12.02 0.09
C VAL A 258 -11.25 11.75 -0.10
N LEU A 259 -11.78 10.69 0.50
CA LEU A 259 -13.19 10.33 0.29
C LEU A 259 -14.16 11.30 0.99
N LEU A 260 -13.80 11.85 2.15
CA LEU A 260 -14.59 12.93 2.77
C LEU A 260 -14.55 14.20 1.93
N ALA A 261 -13.39 14.56 1.38
CA ALA A 261 -13.29 15.71 0.48
C ALA A 261 -14.16 15.54 -0.77
N TYR A 262 -14.20 14.34 -1.37
CA TYR A 262 -15.14 14.05 -2.47
C TYR A 262 -16.59 14.28 -2.02
N ALA A 263 -16.99 13.68 -0.90
CA ALA A 263 -18.34 13.78 -0.37
C ALA A 263 -18.74 15.23 -0.02
N ASP A 264 -17.80 16.04 0.46
CA ASP A 264 -18.01 17.46 0.76
C ASP A 264 -18.17 18.29 -0.52
N MET A 265 -17.41 17.98 -1.58
CA MET A 265 -17.58 18.62 -2.90
C MET A 265 -18.97 18.32 -3.48
N VAL A 266 -19.41 17.06 -3.43
CA VAL A 266 -20.78 16.67 -3.84
C VAL A 266 -21.82 17.44 -3.04
N GLN A 267 -21.74 17.43 -1.70
CA GLN A 267 -22.70 18.13 -0.85
C GLN A 267 -22.78 19.63 -1.15
N LYS A 268 -21.64 20.28 -1.39
CA LYS A 268 -21.57 21.72 -1.66
C LYS A 268 -22.27 22.10 -2.98
N ASP A 269 -22.18 21.24 -3.98
CA ASP A 269 -22.77 21.51 -5.29
C ASP A 269 -24.16 20.88 -5.48
N PHE A 270 -24.58 19.94 -4.63
CA PHE A 270 -25.82 19.18 -4.82
C PHE A 270 -27.06 20.05 -4.98
N SER A 271 -27.18 21.14 -4.20
CA SER A 271 -28.32 22.07 -4.30
C SER A 271 -28.46 22.74 -5.66
N LYS A 272 -27.38 22.81 -6.46
CA LYS A 272 -27.40 23.35 -7.83
C LYS A 272 -27.94 22.33 -8.84
N PHE A 273 -27.82 21.04 -8.53
CA PHE A 273 -28.19 19.93 -9.42
C PHE A 273 -29.45 19.20 -8.98
N VAL A 274 -29.99 19.49 -7.78
CA VAL A 274 -31.15 18.79 -7.20
C VAL A 274 -32.42 18.84 -8.06
N ASN A 275 -32.55 19.87 -8.91
CA ASN A 275 -33.68 20.02 -9.82
C ASN A 275 -33.50 19.23 -11.13
N ASP A 276 -32.29 18.77 -11.44
CA ASP A 276 -32.01 17.81 -12.51
C ASP A 276 -32.00 16.42 -11.88
N GLU A 277 -33.14 15.73 -11.98
CA GLU A 277 -33.34 14.43 -11.31
C GLU A 277 -32.31 13.38 -11.71
N LYS A 278 -31.87 13.38 -12.98
CA LYS A 278 -30.86 12.45 -13.47
C LYS A 278 -29.50 12.73 -12.84
N LEU A 279 -29.08 13.99 -12.83
CA LEU A 279 -27.80 14.38 -12.21
C LEU A 279 -27.82 14.15 -10.70
N ALA A 280 -28.93 14.46 -10.02
CA ALA A 280 -29.08 14.19 -8.60
C ALA A 280 -28.93 12.69 -8.28
N CYS A 281 -29.54 11.82 -9.08
CA CYS A 281 -29.38 10.36 -8.97
C CYS A 281 -27.91 9.94 -9.15
N ILE A 282 -27.23 10.45 -10.18
CA ILE A 282 -25.81 10.14 -10.44
C ILE A 282 -24.94 10.55 -9.25
N LEU A 283 -25.13 11.75 -8.69
CA LEU A 283 -24.34 12.21 -7.54
C LEU A 283 -24.57 11.36 -6.28
N MET A 284 -25.80 10.93 -6.03
CA MET A 284 -26.10 9.98 -4.94
C MET A 284 -25.47 8.61 -5.19
N ASN A 285 -25.51 8.13 -6.44
CA ASN A 285 -24.83 6.89 -6.84
C ASN A 285 -23.31 7.00 -6.68
N ASN A 286 -22.70 8.15 -6.96
CA ASN A 286 -21.28 8.38 -6.73
C ASN A 286 -20.91 8.18 -5.26
N VAL A 287 -21.66 8.82 -4.34
CA VAL A 287 -21.45 8.66 -2.88
C VAL A 287 -21.65 7.20 -2.45
N GLN A 288 -22.65 6.52 -2.99
CA GLN A 288 -22.84 5.09 -2.73
C GLN A 288 -21.65 4.26 -3.27
N GLN A 289 -21.12 4.61 -4.43
CA GLN A 289 -19.98 3.92 -5.01
C GLN A 289 -18.69 4.15 -4.21
N LEU A 290 -18.51 5.34 -3.60
CA LEU A 290 -17.42 5.57 -2.64
C LEU A 290 -17.44 4.53 -1.51
N ARG A 291 -18.62 4.22 -0.97
CA ARG A 291 -18.79 3.23 0.10
C ARG A 291 -18.46 1.82 -0.35
N VAL A 292 -18.94 1.43 -1.54
CA VAL A 292 -18.70 0.09 -2.09
C VAL A 292 -17.22 -0.13 -2.37
N GLN A 293 -16.54 0.85 -2.96
CA GLN A 293 -15.13 0.74 -3.30
C GLN A 293 -14.21 0.88 -2.08
N LEU A 294 -14.61 1.68 -1.08
CA LEU A 294 -13.95 1.72 0.22
C LEU A 294 -13.95 0.35 0.90
N GLU A 295 -15.06 -0.40 0.83
CA GLU A 295 -15.14 -1.76 1.39
C GLU A 295 -14.15 -2.71 0.70
N LYS A 296 -14.03 -2.62 -0.63
CA LYS A 296 -13.06 -3.43 -1.38
C LYS A 296 -11.62 -3.10 -1.01
N ILE A 297 -11.31 -1.82 -0.82
CA ILE A 297 -9.98 -1.38 -0.35
C ILE A 297 -9.72 -1.89 1.06
N TYR A 298 -10.71 -1.80 1.97
CA TYR A 298 -10.64 -2.31 3.33
C TYR A 298 -10.30 -3.81 3.37
N GLU A 299 -11.02 -4.63 2.61
CA GLU A 299 -10.72 -6.06 2.51
C GLU A 299 -9.31 -6.31 1.95
N ASN A 300 -8.89 -5.53 0.94
CA ASN A 300 -7.54 -5.64 0.38
C ASN A 300 -6.43 -5.20 1.35
N MET A 301 -6.73 -4.30 2.29
CA MET A 301 -5.82 -3.90 3.38
C MET A 301 -5.72 -4.95 4.50
N GLY A 302 -6.57 -5.98 4.51
CA GLY A 302 -6.58 -7.05 5.52
C GLY A 302 -7.92 -7.22 6.22
N GLY A 303 -8.93 -6.41 5.92
CA GLY A 303 -10.28 -6.55 6.48
C GLY A 303 -10.25 -6.63 8.01
N VAL A 304 -10.86 -7.67 8.56
CA VAL A 304 -10.96 -7.87 10.02
C VAL A 304 -9.61 -8.03 10.74
N SER A 305 -8.54 -8.41 10.04
CA SER A 305 -7.20 -8.55 10.63
C SER A 305 -6.38 -7.25 10.60
N LEU A 306 -6.93 -6.18 10.04
CA LEU A 306 -6.30 -4.87 10.02
C LEU A 306 -6.24 -4.29 11.46
N ASP A 307 -5.27 -3.41 11.70
CA ASP A 307 -5.08 -2.76 13.00
C ASP A 307 -6.34 -2.04 13.52
N PRO A 308 -6.65 -2.10 14.83
CA PRO A 308 -7.86 -1.51 15.41
C PRO A 308 -8.03 0.01 15.17
N ILE A 309 -6.95 0.77 15.13
CA ILE A 309 -6.99 2.22 14.87
C ILE A 309 -7.38 2.46 13.42
N ALA A 310 -6.74 1.76 12.47
CA ALA A 310 -7.09 1.83 11.06
C ALA A 310 -8.54 1.38 10.82
N ASN A 311 -8.98 0.27 11.44
CA ASN A 311 -10.36 -0.20 11.39
C ASN A 311 -11.35 0.84 11.90
N THR A 312 -11.04 1.50 13.00
CA THR A 312 -11.90 2.54 13.57
C THR A 312 -12.05 3.71 12.61
N VAL A 313 -10.96 4.15 11.96
CA VAL A 313 -10.98 5.22 10.96
C VAL A 313 -11.87 4.85 9.77
N LEU A 314 -11.68 3.67 9.17
CA LEU A 314 -12.41 3.26 7.97
C LEU A 314 -13.89 2.96 8.26
N ASN A 315 -14.21 2.37 9.41
CA ASN A 315 -15.61 2.17 9.83
C ASN A 315 -16.32 3.50 10.08
N ASN A 316 -15.64 4.47 10.70
CA ASN A 316 -16.20 5.81 10.89
C ASN A 316 -16.38 6.54 9.55
N LEU A 317 -15.46 6.34 8.60
CA LEU A 317 -15.60 6.85 7.24
C LEU A 317 -16.83 6.26 6.54
N GLN A 318 -17.04 4.94 6.59
CA GLN A 318 -18.25 4.29 6.06
C GLN A 318 -19.54 4.89 6.64
N LYS A 319 -19.58 5.11 7.96
CA LYS A 319 -20.73 5.74 8.64
C LYS A 319 -20.95 7.18 8.16
N LYS A 320 -19.89 7.98 8.01
CA LYS A 320 -19.98 9.36 7.53
C LYS A 320 -20.49 9.41 6.08
N LEU A 321 -19.95 8.59 5.18
CA LEU A 321 -20.41 8.51 3.80
C LEU A 321 -21.88 8.07 3.70
N ASN A 322 -22.31 7.14 4.55
CA ASN A 322 -23.72 6.76 4.65
C ASN A 322 -24.62 7.90 5.13
N ALA A 323 -24.16 8.70 6.10
CA ALA A 323 -24.88 9.88 6.57
C ALA A 323 -24.99 10.96 5.48
N VAL A 324 -23.94 11.15 4.68
CA VAL A 324 -23.98 12.04 3.50
C VAL A 324 -25.04 11.56 2.51
N LEU A 325 -25.05 10.27 2.16
CA LEU A 325 -26.06 9.73 1.25
C LEU A 325 -27.49 9.96 1.76
N ASN A 326 -27.74 9.73 3.05
CA ASN A 326 -29.04 9.98 3.67
C ASN A 326 -29.45 11.46 3.55
N LYS A 327 -28.52 12.38 3.81
CA LYS A 327 -28.76 13.83 3.69
C LYS A 327 -29.06 14.25 2.25
N LEU A 328 -28.29 13.77 1.28
CA LEU A 328 -28.52 14.06 -0.14
C LEU A 328 -29.88 13.52 -0.61
N SER A 329 -30.24 12.31 -0.17
CA SER A 329 -31.54 11.71 -0.46
C SER A 329 -32.69 12.54 0.09
N GLY A 330 -32.57 13.04 1.33
CA GLY A 330 -33.56 13.94 1.93
C GLY A 330 -33.72 15.24 1.15
N LEU A 331 -32.62 15.90 0.78
CA LEU A 331 -32.66 17.12 -0.04
C LEU A 331 -33.30 16.89 -1.42
N PHE A 332 -33.08 15.72 -2.02
CA PHE A 332 -33.70 15.35 -3.29
C PHE A 332 -35.20 15.12 -3.13
N VAL A 333 -35.63 14.37 -2.11
CA VAL A 333 -37.07 14.14 -1.86
C VAL A 333 -37.78 15.47 -1.54
N GLU A 334 -37.14 16.37 -0.79
CA GLU A 334 -37.67 17.71 -0.53
C GLU A 334 -37.92 18.52 -1.82
N SER A 335 -37.09 18.34 -2.86
CA SER A 335 -37.31 19.02 -4.15
C SER A 335 -38.54 18.51 -4.90
N LEU A 336 -38.99 17.27 -4.62
CA LEU A 336 -40.18 16.67 -5.23
C LEU A 336 -41.49 17.07 -4.53
N VAL A 337 -41.44 17.54 -3.28
CA VAL A 337 -42.60 17.90 -2.45
C VAL A 337 -43.59 18.85 -3.14
N PRO A 338 -43.16 19.93 -3.83
CA PRO A 338 -44.10 20.84 -4.50
C PRO A 338 -44.95 20.14 -5.56
N ASN A 339 -44.35 19.24 -6.36
CA ASN A 339 -45.09 18.49 -7.39
C ASN A 339 -46.05 17.48 -6.73
N ILE A 340 -45.59 16.77 -5.70
CA ILE A 340 -46.46 15.88 -4.91
C ILE A 340 -47.66 16.65 -4.34
N HIS A 341 -47.44 17.85 -3.81
CA HIS A 341 -48.51 18.69 -3.27
C HIS A 341 -49.52 19.12 -4.36
N VAL A 342 -49.07 19.41 -5.58
CA VAL A 342 -49.96 19.68 -6.72
C VAL A 342 -50.85 18.48 -7.02
N GLN A 343 -50.31 17.27 -7.06
CA GLN A 343 -51.11 16.06 -7.28
C GLN A 343 -52.05 15.75 -6.12
N MET A 344 -51.60 15.94 -4.87
CA MET A 344 -52.44 15.79 -3.68
C MET A 344 -53.63 16.76 -3.66
N ASN A 345 -53.44 17.99 -4.16
CA ASN A 345 -54.55 18.94 -4.33
C ASN A 345 -55.56 18.47 -5.38
N LYS A 346 -55.10 17.91 -6.52
CA LYS A 346 -55.99 17.33 -7.54
C LYS A 346 -56.78 16.16 -6.98
N LEU A 347 -56.10 15.24 -6.28
CA LEU A 347 -56.72 14.13 -5.55
C LEU A 347 -57.80 14.64 -4.60
N GLY A 348 -57.51 15.68 -3.81
CA GLY A 348 -58.49 16.28 -2.89
C GLY A 348 -59.71 16.88 -3.60
N VAL A 349 -59.53 17.47 -4.78
CA VAL A 349 -60.64 17.97 -5.60
C VAL A 349 -61.52 16.82 -6.12
N ILE A 350 -60.94 15.70 -6.53
CA ILE A 350 -61.69 14.51 -6.95
C ILE A 350 -62.45 13.93 -5.76
N LEU A 351 -61.80 13.79 -4.61
CA LEU A 351 -62.40 13.29 -3.37
C LEU A 351 -63.62 14.13 -2.94
N ASN A 352 -63.52 15.46 -3.01
CA ASN A 352 -64.63 16.37 -2.66
C ASN A 352 -65.84 16.28 -3.61
N LYS A 353 -65.67 15.70 -4.80
CA LYS A 353 -66.77 15.48 -5.75
C LYS A 353 -67.57 14.22 -5.45
N ILE A 354 -67.02 13.29 -4.66
CA ILE A 354 -67.72 12.06 -4.27
C ILE A 354 -68.84 12.42 -3.27
N LYS A 355 -70.08 12.16 -3.68
CA LYS A 355 -71.29 12.41 -2.89
C LYS A 355 -72.30 11.30 -3.17
N GLY A 356 -72.98 10.80 -2.13
CA GLY A 356 -74.05 9.81 -2.31
C GLY A 356 -74.23 8.88 -1.11
N PRO A 357 -75.26 8.01 -1.14
CA PRO A 357 -75.42 6.93 -0.17
C PRO A 357 -74.30 5.90 -0.31
N GLN A 358 -74.12 5.01 0.68
CA GLN A 358 -73.08 3.98 0.63
C GLN A 358 -73.20 3.13 -0.64
N LEU A 359 -72.13 3.12 -1.43
CA LEU A 359 -72.03 2.31 -2.65
C LEU A 359 -71.64 0.86 -2.30
N PRO A 360 -72.07 -0.13 -3.11
CA PRO A 360 -71.54 -1.49 -3.07
C PRO A 360 -70.02 -1.50 -3.32
N LYS A 361 -69.27 -2.40 -2.66
CA LYS A 361 -67.79 -2.49 -2.76
C LYS A 361 -67.22 -2.43 -4.18
N ASN A 362 -67.89 -3.02 -5.17
CA ASN A 362 -67.42 -3.05 -6.56
C ASN A 362 -67.47 -1.67 -7.25
N GLN A 363 -68.38 -0.79 -6.84
CA GLN A 363 -68.46 0.59 -7.35
C GLN A 363 -67.52 1.52 -6.57
N LEU A 364 -67.27 1.20 -5.30
CA LEU A 364 -66.31 1.92 -4.46
C LEU A 364 -64.87 1.78 -4.97
N ALA A 365 -64.50 0.62 -5.53
CA ALA A 365 -63.17 0.38 -6.09
C ALA A 365 -62.82 1.38 -7.21
N ALA A 366 -63.75 1.60 -8.16
CA ALA A 366 -63.53 2.53 -9.26
C ALA A 366 -63.40 3.99 -8.80
N GLU A 367 -64.14 4.39 -7.76
CA GLU A 367 -64.00 5.73 -7.17
C GLU A 367 -62.66 5.89 -6.44
N VAL A 368 -62.19 4.86 -5.73
CA VAL A 368 -60.86 4.85 -5.09
C VAL A 368 -59.76 4.99 -6.12
N ASP A 369 -59.83 4.23 -7.22
CA ASP A 369 -58.85 4.29 -8.30
C ASP A 369 -58.81 5.69 -8.92
N SER A 370 -59.97 6.28 -9.22
CA SER A 370 -60.06 7.64 -9.78
C SER A 370 -59.53 8.72 -8.82
N VAL A 371 -59.70 8.56 -7.50
CA VAL A 371 -59.13 9.49 -6.51
C VAL A 371 -57.60 9.38 -6.49
N LEU A 372 -57.06 8.16 -6.54
CA LEU A 372 -55.61 7.92 -6.45
C LEU A 372 -54.85 8.19 -7.75
N GLU A 373 -55.52 8.14 -8.90
CA GLU A 373 -54.96 8.27 -10.25
C GLU A 373 -53.95 9.44 -10.40
N PRO A 374 -54.22 10.69 -9.97
CA PRO A 374 -53.26 11.80 -10.14
C PRO A 374 -51.92 11.59 -9.42
N LEU A 375 -51.94 10.87 -8.30
CA LEU A 375 -50.74 10.54 -7.53
C LEU A 375 -50.04 9.32 -8.12
N MET A 376 -50.80 8.31 -8.54
CA MET A 376 -50.28 7.08 -9.14
C MET A 376 -49.54 7.36 -10.45
N GLU A 377 -50.09 8.19 -11.35
CA GLU A 377 -49.41 8.57 -12.60
C GLU A 377 -48.04 9.24 -12.32
N LEU A 378 -47.98 10.16 -11.35
CA LEU A 378 -46.72 10.81 -10.98
C LEU A 378 -45.71 9.79 -10.42
N LEU A 379 -46.16 8.91 -9.53
CA LEU A 379 -45.28 7.97 -8.85
C LEU A 379 -44.82 6.84 -9.78
N GLU A 380 -45.65 6.34 -10.66
CA GLU A 380 -45.32 5.23 -11.56
C GLU A 380 -44.18 5.60 -12.50
N ASP A 381 -44.32 6.71 -13.23
CA ASP A 381 -43.28 7.21 -14.14
C ASP A 381 -41.97 7.50 -13.39
N LYS A 382 -42.05 8.24 -12.28
CA LYS A 382 -40.87 8.69 -11.53
C LYS A 382 -40.15 7.56 -10.82
N LEU A 383 -40.87 6.64 -10.17
CA LEU A 383 -40.26 5.52 -9.45
C LEU A 383 -39.64 4.51 -10.43
N GLN A 384 -40.23 4.33 -11.61
CA GLN A 384 -39.64 3.51 -12.65
C GLN A 384 -38.33 4.11 -13.17
N ASP A 385 -38.31 5.43 -13.40
CA ASP A 385 -37.09 6.16 -13.74
C ASP A 385 -36.02 6.02 -12.64
N TYR A 386 -36.36 6.25 -11.38
CA TYR A 386 -35.41 6.12 -10.27
C TYR A 386 -34.92 4.69 -10.09
N ALA A 387 -35.76 3.68 -10.31
CA ALA A 387 -35.33 2.28 -10.25
C ALA A 387 -34.30 1.94 -11.33
N SER A 388 -34.44 2.52 -12.53
CA SER A 388 -33.48 2.36 -13.61
C SER A 388 -32.17 3.10 -13.33
N GLN A 389 -32.24 4.33 -12.80
CA GLN A 389 -31.08 5.22 -12.66
C GLN A 389 -30.33 5.08 -11.34
N CYS A 390 -30.99 4.71 -10.25
CA CYS A 390 -30.38 4.62 -8.92
C CYS A 390 -29.82 3.23 -8.60
N GLU A 391 -28.71 3.18 -7.87
CA GLU A 391 -28.28 1.98 -7.18
C GLU A 391 -29.35 1.51 -6.19
N LYS A 392 -29.43 0.19 -5.94
CA LYS A 392 -30.48 -0.38 -5.06
C LYS A 392 -30.53 0.28 -3.69
N THR A 393 -29.36 0.58 -3.11
CA THR A 393 -29.25 1.27 -1.83
C THR A 393 -29.78 2.70 -1.90
N VAL A 394 -29.45 3.43 -2.96
CA VAL A 394 -29.91 4.81 -3.17
C VAL A 394 -31.43 4.82 -3.32
N LEU A 395 -31.99 3.96 -4.18
CA LEU A 395 -33.43 3.83 -4.35
C LEU A 395 -34.15 3.56 -3.02
N LYS A 396 -33.58 2.68 -2.18
CA LYS A 396 -34.14 2.40 -0.84
C LYS A 396 -34.14 3.62 0.07
N TYR A 397 -33.18 4.53 -0.06
CA TYR A 397 -33.18 5.80 0.68
C TYR A 397 -34.21 6.78 0.13
N LEU A 398 -34.45 6.81 -1.18
CA LEU A 398 -35.45 7.69 -1.79
C LEU A 398 -36.90 7.25 -1.49
N LEU A 399 -37.12 5.94 -1.43
CA LEU A 399 -38.44 5.37 -1.13
C LEU A 399 -38.84 5.48 0.35
N LYS A 400 -37.87 5.64 1.24
CA LYS A 400 -38.08 5.78 2.68
C LYS A 400 -38.33 7.23 3.04
#